data_AF-A0A842W3N8-F1
#
_entry.id   AF-A0A842W3N8-F1
#
_cell.length_a   1.000
_cell.length_b   1.000
_cell.length_c   1.000
_cell.angle_alpha   90.00
_cell.angle_beta   90.00
_cell.angle_gamma   90.00
#
_symmetry.space_group_name_H-M   'P 1'
#
loop_
_entity.id
_entity.type
_entity.pdbx_description
1 polymer ?
#
loop_
_entity_poly.entity_id
_entity_poly.type
_entity_poly.pdbx_seq_one_letter_code
_entity_poly.pdbx_strand_id
1 'polypeptide(L)'
;GRHGGGAFSGKDPSKVDRSAAYAARYIAKNIVAAKLAERCEVELAYAIGVSEPVSILIDTFGTGTIPDNEISKIVRKHFPIKPADILSELRLRKPIYRKTAAYGHFGRKDKDFTWERTDKVDILKKEAALIENLNEEAD
;
A
#
# COMPACT_ATOMS: atom_id res chain seq x y z
N GLY A 1 4.82 6.18 11.56
CA GLY A 1 3.51 5.53 11.41
C GLY A 1 3.18 4.72 12.64
N ARG A 2 2.03 4.07 12.64
CA ARG A 2 1.55 3.16 13.70
C ARG A 2 1.84 1.69 13.36
N HIS A 3 1.55 0.78 14.29
CA HIS A 3 1.82 -0.65 14.12
C HIS A 3 0.65 -1.50 14.64
N GLY A 4 0.16 -2.45 13.83
CA GLY A 4 -0.97 -3.33 14.18
C GLY A 4 -0.64 -4.50 15.11
N GLY A 5 0.64 -4.68 15.47
CA GLY A 5 1.12 -5.66 16.47
C GLY A 5 1.72 -6.95 15.90
N GLY A 6 1.42 -7.30 14.64
CA GLY A 6 1.91 -8.53 14.01
C GLY A 6 3.41 -8.51 13.68
N ALA A 7 4.15 -9.52 14.16
CA ALA A 7 5.56 -9.70 13.77
C ALA A 7 5.72 -10.15 12.30
N PHE A 8 6.85 -9.83 11.67
CA PHE A 8 7.14 -10.22 10.29
C PHE A 8 7.88 -11.56 10.17
N SER A 9 9.06 -11.70 10.77
CA SER A 9 9.99 -12.84 10.58
C SER A 9 9.40 -14.19 11.00
N GLY A 10 9.82 -15.26 10.32
CA GLY A 10 9.33 -16.64 10.58
C GLY A 10 7.98 -16.99 9.96
N LYS A 11 7.18 -16.01 9.53
CA LYS A 11 5.89 -16.23 8.86
C LYS A 11 6.07 -16.45 7.35
N ASP A 12 5.28 -17.30 6.71
CA ASP A 12 5.19 -17.33 5.24
C ASP A 12 4.24 -16.21 4.75
N PRO A 13 4.24 -15.83 3.46
CA PRO A 13 3.53 -14.64 3.00
C PRO A 13 1.99 -14.77 3.08
N SER A 14 1.41 -15.97 3.24
CA SER A 14 -0.03 -16.08 3.49
C SER A 14 -0.49 -15.40 4.79
N LYS A 15 0.43 -15.08 5.70
CA LYS A 15 0.14 -14.39 6.96
C LYS A 15 0.09 -12.89 6.69
N VAL A 16 -1.11 -12.32 6.81
CA VAL A 16 -1.39 -10.90 6.51
C VAL A 16 -0.56 -9.93 7.35
N ASP A 17 -0.12 -10.33 8.55
CA ASP A 17 0.84 -9.54 9.35
C ASP A 17 2.06 -9.10 8.54
N ARG A 18 2.56 -9.95 7.63
CA ARG A 18 3.66 -9.61 6.73
C ARG A 18 3.15 -9.04 5.42
N SER A 19 2.30 -9.78 4.72
CA SER A 19 1.93 -9.43 3.34
C SER A 19 1.13 -8.13 3.26
N ALA A 20 0.17 -7.90 4.15
CA ALA A 20 -0.58 -6.66 4.19
C ALA A 20 0.28 -5.47 4.66
N ALA A 21 1.21 -5.66 5.60
CA ALA A 21 2.14 -4.60 5.98
C ALA A 21 3.05 -4.19 4.80
N TYR A 22 3.49 -5.14 3.97
CA TYR A 22 4.24 -4.85 2.75
C TYR A 22 3.36 -4.16 1.70
N ALA A 23 2.10 -4.57 1.54
CA ALA A 23 1.15 -3.91 0.65
C ALA A 23 0.86 -2.47 1.10
N ALA A 24 0.63 -2.24 2.40
CA ALA A 24 0.44 -0.90 2.98
C ALA A 24 1.65 0.00 2.72
N ARG A 25 2.88 -0.53 2.90
CA ARG A 25 4.11 0.19 2.53
C ARG A 25 4.14 0.54 1.05
N TYR A 26 3.83 -0.42 0.18
CA TYR A 26 3.82 -0.23 -1.26
C TYR A 26 2.81 0.84 -1.69
N ILE A 27 1.60 0.82 -1.13
CA ILE A 27 0.56 1.82 -1.34
C ILE A 27 1.05 3.21 -0.90
N ALA A 28 1.42 3.36 0.38
CA ALA A 28 1.84 4.65 0.94
C ALA A 28 3.02 5.25 0.17
N LYS A 29 4.00 4.42 -0.21
CA LYS A 29 5.17 4.86 -0.97
C LYS A 29 4.79 5.35 -2.36
N ASN A 30 3.87 4.66 -3.06
CA ASN A 30 3.40 5.09 -4.37
C ASN A 30 2.58 6.38 -4.29
N ILE A 31 1.73 6.55 -3.28
CA ILE A 31 0.97 7.80 -3.03
C ILE A 31 1.92 8.99 -2.89
N VAL A 32 2.93 8.87 -2.02
CA VAL A 32 3.92 9.94 -1.80
C VAL A 32 4.78 10.16 -3.05
N ALA A 33 5.23 9.09 -3.73
CA ALA A 33 6.02 9.21 -4.96
C ALA A 33 5.22 9.83 -6.12
N ALA A 34 3.89 9.64 -6.13
CA ALA A 34 2.99 10.28 -7.08
C ALA A 34 2.75 11.77 -6.78
N LYS A 35 3.26 12.27 -5.65
CA LYS A 35 3.02 13.62 -5.12
C LYS A 35 1.54 13.87 -4.77
N LEU A 36 0.79 12.82 -4.43
CA LEU A 36 -0.58 12.97 -3.94
C LEU A 36 -0.63 13.34 -2.46
N ALA A 37 0.48 13.17 -1.73
CA ALA A 37 0.66 13.63 -0.36
C ALA A 37 2.16 13.75 -0.02
N GLU A 38 2.52 14.57 0.97
CA GLU A 38 3.89 14.61 1.51
C GLU A 38 4.15 13.44 2.49
N ARG A 39 3.12 13.04 3.22
CA ARG A 39 3.12 11.87 4.11
C ARG A 39 1.80 11.12 4.00
N CYS A 40 1.85 9.80 4.12
CA CYS A 40 0.69 8.94 4.02
C CYS A 40 0.85 7.75 4.97
N GLU A 41 -0.19 7.47 5.74
CA GLU A 41 -0.37 6.24 6.51
C GLU A 41 -1.52 5.42 5.90
N VAL A 42 -1.33 4.09 5.89
CA VAL A 42 -2.27 3.13 5.34
C VAL A 42 -2.53 2.06 6.39
N GLU A 43 -3.78 1.84 6.75
CA GLU A 43 -4.22 0.76 7.62
C GLU A 43 -5.04 -0.26 6.81
N LEU A 44 -4.75 -1.54 7.01
CA LEU A 44 -5.51 -2.66 6.43
C LEU A 44 -5.89 -3.62 7.56
N ALA A 45 -7.19 -3.90 7.71
CA ALA A 45 -7.69 -4.88 8.67
C ALA A 45 -8.32 -6.07 7.96
N TYR A 46 -8.12 -7.28 8.48
CA TYR A 46 -8.65 -8.52 7.91
C TYR A 46 -9.33 -9.36 8.99
N ALA A 47 -10.37 -10.09 8.58
CA ALA A 47 -10.95 -11.17 9.36
C ALA A 47 -10.43 -12.52 8.82
N ILE A 48 -10.19 -13.49 9.71
CA ILE A 48 -9.69 -14.81 9.31
C ILE A 48 -10.68 -15.49 8.34
N GLY A 49 -10.16 -15.99 7.22
CA GLY A 49 -10.98 -16.64 6.18
C GLY A 49 -11.70 -15.69 5.21
N VAL A 50 -11.61 -14.38 5.40
CA VAL A 50 -12.19 -13.37 4.49
C VAL A 50 -11.10 -12.80 3.59
N SER A 51 -11.34 -12.82 2.28
CA SER A 51 -10.35 -12.36 1.29
C SER A 51 -10.30 -10.83 1.18
N GLU A 52 -11.44 -10.17 1.24
CA GLU A 52 -11.53 -8.71 1.27
C GLU A 52 -11.10 -8.18 2.65
N PRO A 53 -10.37 -7.05 2.70
CA PRO A 53 -10.12 -6.38 3.97
C PRO A 53 -11.43 -5.85 4.55
N VAL A 54 -11.57 -5.96 5.87
CA VAL A 54 -12.69 -5.39 6.64
C VAL A 54 -12.64 -3.86 6.58
N SER A 55 -11.44 -3.28 6.60
CA SER A 55 -11.24 -1.83 6.46
C SER A 55 -9.98 -1.49 5.68
N ILE A 56 -10.04 -0.35 4.99
CA ILE A 56 -8.88 0.34 4.41
C ILE A 56 -8.99 1.80 4.83
N LEU A 57 -8.02 2.28 5.59
CA LEU A 57 -7.93 3.68 5.98
C LEU A 57 -6.70 4.31 5.35
N ILE A 58 -6.88 5.50 4.77
CA ILE A 58 -5.82 6.37 4.30
C ILE A 58 -5.86 7.61 5.18
N ASP A 59 -4.69 8.00 5.71
CA ASP A 59 -4.49 9.26 6.42
C ASP A 59 -3.30 9.98 5.79
N THR A 60 -3.56 11.08 5.08
CA THR A 60 -2.50 11.95 4.54
C THR A 60 -2.08 13.04 5.51
N PHE A 61 -2.68 13.07 6.71
CA PHE A 61 -2.44 14.01 7.79
C PHE A 61 -2.49 15.48 7.32
N GLY A 62 -3.46 15.78 6.46
CA GLY A 62 -3.69 17.11 5.89
C GLY A 62 -2.69 17.52 4.80
N THR A 63 -1.86 16.61 4.30
CA THR A 63 -0.88 16.89 3.24
C THR A 63 -1.32 16.40 1.86
N GLY A 64 -2.51 15.82 1.76
CA GLY A 64 -3.07 15.32 0.51
C GLY A 64 -3.42 16.43 -0.48
N THR A 65 -3.17 16.20 -1.76
CA THR A 65 -3.62 17.10 -2.85
C THR A 65 -5.09 16.89 -3.21
N ILE A 66 -5.62 15.71 -2.90
CA ILE A 66 -7.04 15.35 -3.02
C ILE A 66 -7.52 14.71 -1.70
N PRO A 67 -8.83 14.67 -1.43
CA PRO A 67 -9.36 14.09 -0.20
C PRO A 67 -8.97 12.62 0.04
N ASP A 68 -8.72 12.25 1.29
CA ASP A 68 -8.27 10.89 1.67
C ASP A 68 -9.26 9.78 1.26
N ASN A 69 -10.55 10.09 1.24
CA ASN A 69 -11.59 9.15 0.75
C ASN A 69 -11.47 8.90 -0.75
N GLU A 70 -11.07 9.89 -1.55
CA GLU A 70 -10.79 9.72 -2.98
C GLU A 70 -9.52 8.90 -3.21
N ILE A 71 -8.46 9.16 -2.43
CA ILE A 71 -7.24 8.33 -2.44
C ILE A 71 -7.59 6.87 -2.08
N SER A 72 -8.43 6.65 -1.07
CA SER A 72 -8.90 5.32 -0.68
C SER A 72 -9.63 4.58 -1.81
N LYS A 73 -10.47 5.28 -2.60
CA LYS A 73 -11.12 4.71 -3.79
C LYS A 73 -10.10 4.33 -4.87
N ILE A 74 -9.13 5.19 -5.15
CA ILE A 74 -8.05 4.91 -6.11
C ILE A 74 -7.24 3.68 -5.66
N VAL A 75 -6.92 3.59 -4.37
CA VAL A 75 -6.22 2.45 -3.78
C VAL A 75 -7.00 1.15 -4.00
N ARG A 76 -8.29 1.14 -3.68
CA ARG A 76 -9.17 -0.03 -3.89
C ARG A 76 -9.22 -0.48 -5.35
N LYS A 77 -9.12 0.46 -6.29
CA LYS A 77 -9.20 0.20 -7.73
C LYS A 77 -7.91 -0.37 -8.31
N HIS A 78 -6.75 0.08 -7.83
CA HIS A 78 -5.46 -0.14 -8.53
C HIS A 78 -4.42 -0.95 -7.76
N PHE A 79 -4.62 -1.19 -6.47
CA PHE A 79 -3.69 -1.94 -5.63
C PHE A 79 -4.26 -3.29 -5.21
N PRO A 80 -3.39 -4.31 -5.05
CA PRO A 80 -3.81 -5.58 -4.50
C PRO A 80 -4.13 -5.42 -3.01
N ILE A 81 -5.37 -5.67 -2.64
CA ILE A 81 -5.84 -5.59 -1.24
C ILE A 81 -6.29 -6.96 -0.70
N LYS A 82 -6.41 -7.96 -1.57
CA LYS A 82 -6.66 -9.36 -1.18
C LYS A 82 -5.35 -10.08 -0.91
N PRO A 83 -5.25 -10.97 0.09
CA PRO A 83 -4.01 -11.68 0.39
C PRO A 83 -3.40 -12.41 -0.81
N ALA A 84 -4.21 -13.09 -1.63
CA ALA A 84 -3.72 -13.79 -2.82
C ALA A 84 -3.12 -12.84 -3.87
N ASP A 85 -3.78 -11.70 -4.12
CA ASP A 85 -3.35 -10.71 -5.10
C ASP A 85 -2.07 -10.01 -4.63
N ILE A 86 -1.95 -9.73 -3.32
CA ILE A 86 -0.74 -9.16 -2.72
C ILE A 86 0.46 -10.09 -2.97
N LEU A 87 0.26 -11.39 -2.80
CA LEU A 87 1.31 -12.38 -2.99
C LEU A 87 1.80 -12.42 -4.44
N SER A 88 0.87 -12.30 -5.39
CA SER A 88 1.14 -12.29 -6.82
C SER A 88 1.87 -11.01 -7.25
N GLU A 89 1.29 -9.84 -6.97
CA GLU A 89 1.83 -8.53 -7.36
C GLU A 89 3.24 -8.31 -6.80
N LEU A 90 3.42 -8.58 -5.50
CA LEU A 90 4.69 -8.40 -4.81
C LEU A 90 5.62 -9.61 -4.96
N ARG A 91 5.24 -10.65 -5.70
CA ARG A 91 6.08 -11.83 -5.99
C ARG A 91 6.67 -12.46 -4.73
N LEU A 92 5.85 -12.61 -3.69
CA LEU A 92 6.28 -12.96 -2.33
C LEU A 92 6.63 -14.45 -2.14
N ARG A 93 6.24 -15.33 -3.06
CA ARG A 93 6.56 -16.77 -2.97
C ARG A 93 7.99 -17.06 -3.46
N LYS A 94 8.98 -16.47 -2.79
CA LYS A 94 10.42 -16.59 -3.08
C LYS A 94 11.24 -16.57 -1.79
N PRO A 95 12.44 -17.17 -1.77
CA PRO A 95 13.33 -17.18 -0.60
C PRO A 95 14.08 -15.83 -0.41
N ILE A 96 13.35 -14.74 -0.21
CA ILE A 96 13.89 -13.37 -0.18
C ILE A 96 14.00 -12.75 1.24
N TYR A 97 13.50 -13.43 2.26
CA TYR A 97 13.20 -12.81 3.57
C TYR A 97 14.38 -12.73 4.54
N ARG A 98 15.44 -13.54 4.39
CA ARG A 98 16.57 -13.50 5.33
C ARG A 98 17.21 -12.11 5.39
N LYS A 99 17.26 -11.42 4.25
CA LYS A 99 17.80 -10.06 4.13
C LYS A 99 17.00 -9.01 4.91
N THR A 100 15.70 -9.23 5.15
CA THR A 100 14.82 -8.25 5.82
C THR A 100 14.89 -8.36 7.35
N ALA A 101 15.39 -9.49 7.88
CA ALA A 101 15.39 -9.79 9.31
C ALA A 101 16.33 -8.89 10.14
N ALA A 102 17.21 -8.13 9.49
CA ALA A 102 18.06 -7.12 10.11
C ALA A 102 18.05 -5.83 9.28
N TYR A 103 18.27 -4.71 9.95
CA TYR A 103 18.31 -3.36 9.35
C TYR A 103 17.00 -2.90 8.69
N GLY A 104 15.88 -3.49 9.11
CA GLY A 104 14.55 -3.07 8.69
C GLY A 104 14.07 -3.70 7.38
N HIS A 105 12.75 -3.79 7.28
CA HIS A 105 12.02 -4.32 6.12
C HIS A 105 11.72 -3.25 5.06
N PHE A 106 11.77 -1.96 5.43
CA PHE A 106 11.33 -0.84 4.59
C PHE A 106 12.46 0.16 4.35
N GLY A 107 12.34 0.96 3.28
CA GLY A 107 13.26 2.04 2.93
C GLY A 107 14.57 1.57 2.27
N ARG A 108 14.71 0.28 1.99
CA ARG A 108 15.93 -0.32 1.43
C ARG A 108 15.78 -0.59 -0.06
N LYS A 109 16.81 -0.24 -0.83
CA LYS A 109 16.88 -0.48 -2.27
C LYS A 109 17.51 -1.86 -2.53
N ASP A 110 16.70 -2.91 -2.49
CA ASP A 110 17.06 -4.26 -2.95
C ASP A 110 16.05 -4.70 -4.01
N LYS A 111 16.51 -5.34 -5.08
CA LYS A 111 15.66 -5.83 -6.18
C LYS A 111 14.58 -6.81 -5.71
N ASP A 112 14.83 -7.51 -4.60
CA ASP A 112 13.90 -8.48 -4.02
C ASP A 112 12.79 -7.80 -3.19
N PHE A 113 12.97 -6.53 -2.79
CA PHE A 113 12.00 -5.79 -1.97
C PHE A 113 10.99 -5.09 -2.86
N THR A 114 10.12 -5.90 -3.45
CA THR A 114 9.14 -5.49 -4.45
C THR A 114 8.14 -4.46 -3.94
N TRP A 115 7.87 -4.44 -2.63
CA TRP A 115 7.05 -3.43 -1.94
C TRP A 115 7.69 -2.04 -1.87
N GLU A 116 8.98 -1.91 -2.23
CA GLU A 116 9.66 -0.61 -2.35
C GLU A 116 9.61 -0.04 -3.77
N ARG A 117 8.94 -0.68 -4.73
CA ARG A 117 8.75 -0.12 -6.08
C ARG A 117 7.75 1.04 -6.06
N THR A 118 7.86 1.91 -7.05
CA THR A 118 6.97 3.07 -7.27
C THR A 118 6.35 3.03 -8.67
N ASP A 119 5.94 1.84 -9.09
CA ASP A 119 5.42 1.51 -10.43
C ASP A 119 3.91 1.80 -10.60
N LYS A 120 3.22 2.29 -9.56
CA LYS A 120 1.83 2.79 -9.65
C LYS A 120 1.74 4.31 -9.71
N VAL A 121 2.87 5.02 -9.78
CA VAL A 121 2.91 6.49 -9.78
C VAL A 121 2.08 7.09 -10.92
N ASP A 122 2.25 6.60 -12.14
CA ASP A 122 1.58 7.19 -13.30
C ASP A 122 0.06 6.97 -13.29
N ILE A 123 -0.38 5.78 -12.87
CA ILE A 123 -1.82 5.49 -12.75
C ILE A 123 -2.45 6.31 -11.61
N LEU A 124 -1.75 6.51 -10.50
CA LEU A 124 -2.20 7.37 -9.40
C LEU A 124 -2.40 8.82 -9.86
N LYS A 125 -1.42 9.39 -10.55
CA LYS A 125 -1.52 10.75 -11.09
C LYS A 125 -2.68 10.89 -12.07
N LYS A 126 -2.85 9.90 -12.95
CA LYS A 126 -3.94 9.88 -13.93
C LYS A 126 -5.31 9.91 -13.24
N GLU A 127 -5.51 9.06 -12.22
CA GLU A 127 -6.79 9.02 -11.50
C GLU A 127 -7.04 10.31 -10.71
N ALA A 128 -6.01 10.89 -10.09
CA ALA A 128 -6.15 12.17 -9.38
C ALA A 128 -6.57 13.30 -10.31
N ALA A 129 -5.93 13.42 -11.48
CA ALA A 129 -6.28 14.44 -12.48
C ALA A 129 -7.73 14.28 -13.00
N LEU A 130 -8.21 13.04 -13.16
CA LEU A 130 -9.60 12.80 -13.55
C LEU A 130 -10.59 13.29 -12.50
N ILE A 131 -10.26 13.17 -11.21
CA ILE A 131 -11.11 13.62 -10.11
C ILE A 131 -11.16 15.14 -10.04
N GLU A 132 -10.02 15.82 -10.21
CA GLU A 132 -9.96 17.28 -10.26
C GLU A 132 -10.84 17.84 -11.39
N ASN A 133 -10.72 17.28 -12.59
CA ASN A 133 -11.54 17.70 -13.74
C ASN A 133 -13.04 17.50 -13.50
N LEU A 134 -13.43 16.38 -12.87
CA LEU A 134 -14.84 16.11 -12.55
C LEU A 134 -15.42 17.08 -11.53
N ASN A 135 -14.59 17.60 -10.62
CA ASN A 135 -15.03 18.61 -9.65
C ASN A 135 -15.16 19.98 -10.31
N GLU A 136 -14.26 20.35 -11.23
CA GLU A 136 -14.36 21.60 -11.99
C GLU A 136 -15.60 21.67 -12.90
N GLU A 137 -16.08 20.53 -13.43
CA GLU A 137 -17.30 20.46 -14.24
C GLU A 137 -18.60 20.48 -13.39
N ALA A 138 -18.50 20.24 -12.08
CA ALA A 138 -19.64 20.16 -11.17
C ALA A 138 -19.96 21.50 -10.48
N ASP A 139 -19.06 22.47 -10.55
CA ASP A 139 -19.19 23.84 -10.03
C ASP A 139 -19.64 24.84 -11.12
#